data_AF-A0A964I5R5-F1
#
_entry.id   AF-A0A964I5R5-F1
#
_cell.length_a   1.000
_cell.length_b   1.000
_cell.length_c   1.000
_cell.angle_alpha   90.00
_cell.angle_beta   90.00
_cell.angle_gamma   90.00
#
_symmetry.space_group_name_H-M   'P 1'
#
loop_
_entity.id
_entity.type
_entity.pdbx_description
1 polymer ?
#
loop_
_entity_poly.entity_id
_entity_poly.type
_entity_poly.pdbx_seq_one_letter_code
_entity_poly.pdbx_strand_id
1 'polypeptide(L)'
;MIRRRFLSLVVIAFVGIAAPDLATLTGSPHQTFALQAQTAPALQSSDLAGLHLRNIGPATMSGRFVDMDVVESNPFIMYVASATGGMYRTTDNGIT
;
A
#
# COMPACT_ATOMS: atom_id res chain seq x y z
N MET A 1 20.86 54.25 47.03
CA MET A 1 19.66 53.38 47.14
C MET A 1 19.41 52.49 45.91
N ILE A 2 20.42 52.16 45.08
CA ILE A 2 20.25 51.36 43.85
C ILE A 2 20.73 49.89 43.96
N ARG A 3 21.43 49.51 45.05
CA ARG A 3 22.14 48.22 45.18
C ARG A 3 21.33 47.04 45.76
N ARG A 4 20.09 47.25 46.21
CA ARG A 4 19.23 46.19 46.79
C ARG A 4 18.06 45.75 45.90
N ARG A 5 17.79 46.47 44.79
CA ARG A 5 16.74 46.11 43.82
C ARG A 5 17.25 45.33 42.60
N PHE A 6 18.55 45.35 42.35
CA PHE A 6 19.18 44.53 41.30
C PHE A 6 19.43 43.08 41.74
N LEU A 7 19.62 42.84 43.04
CA LEU A 7 19.86 41.48 43.57
C LEU A 7 18.58 40.62 43.62
N SER A 8 17.39 41.24 43.68
CA SER A 8 16.11 40.52 43.68
C SER A 8 15.64 40.10 42.27
N LEU A 9 16.18 40.68 41.20
CA LEU A 9 15.81 40.36 39.82
C LEU A 9 16.70 39.27 39.20
N VAL A 10 17.93 39.10 39.71
CA VAL A 10 18.83 38.00 39.27
C VAL A 10 18.49 36.67 39.95
N VAL A 11 17.98 36.67 41.18
CA VAL A 11 17.58 35.44 41.89
C VAL A 11 16.32 34.81 41.29
N ILE A 12 15.40 35.62 40.74
CA ILE A 12 14.20 35.12 40.04
C ILE A 12 14.56 34.55 38.65
N ALA A 13 15.71 34.93 38.07
CA ALA A 13 16.17 34.40 36.79
C ALA A 13 16.96 33.07 36.87
N PHE A 14 17.38 32.62 38.06
CA PHE A 14 18.20 31.41 38.23
C PHE A 14 17.47 30.20 38.84
N VAL A 15 16.24 30.36 39.32
CA VAL A 15 15.41 29.26 39.88
C VAL A 15 14.40 28.70 38.85
N GLY A 16 14.57 29.04 37.57
CA GLY A 16 13.68 28.61 36.49
C GLY A 16 14.14 27.40 35.68
N ILE A 17 15.27 26.77 36.01
CA ILE A 17 15.79 25.60 35.28
C ILE A 17 15.90 24.43 36.26
N ALA A 18 15.19 23.35 35.93
CA ALA A 18 15.06 22.08 36.66
C ALA A 18 13.99 22.03 37.78
N ALA A 19 12.73 22.15 37.39
CA ALA A 19 11.69 21.34 38.03
C ALA A 19 11.48 20.08 37.17
N PRO A 20 11.76 18.86 37.67
CA PRO A 20 11.11 17.69 37.10
C PRO A 20 9.63 17.81 37.45
N ASP A 21 8.81 17.96 36.43
CA ASP A 21 7.37 18.05 36.55
C ASP A 21 6.84 16.90 37.43
N LEU A 22 6.08 17.24 38.47
CA LEU A 22 5.40 16.30 39.38
C LEU A 22 4.24 15.54 38.67
N ALA A 23 4.17 15.61 37.35
CA ALA A 23 3.22 14.92 36.50
C ALA A 23 3.54 13.42 36.27
N THR A 24 4.42 12.82 37.06
CA THR A 24 4.77 11.38 36.99
C THR A 24 3.80 10.45 37.74
N LEU A 25 2.61 10.93 38.16
CA LEU A 25 1.62 10.12 38.88
C LEU A 25 0.22 10.04 38.25
N THR A 26 0.05 10.49 37.01
CA THR A 26 -1.21 10.30 36.28
C THR A 26 -0.94 9.89 34.85
N GLY A 27 -1.04 8.59 34.61
CA GLY A 27 -1.24 7.99 33.30
C GLY A 27 -0.04 8.13 32.38
N SER A 28 0.65 7.03 32.14
CA SER A 28 1.53 6.86 30.98
C SER A 28 0.83 7.50 29.76
N PRO A 29 1.37 8.56 29.12
CA PRO A 29 0.93 8.87 27.79
C PRO A 29 1.38 7.65 26.97
N HIS A 30 0.43 6.79 26.65
CA HIS A 30 0.60 5.85 25.56
C HIS A 30 1.18 6.67 24.42
N GLN A 31 2.42 6.35 24.05
CA GLN A 31 3.13 7.01 22.96
C GLN A 31 2.22 6.88 21.74
N THR A 32 1.46 7.92 21.44
CA THR A 32 0.62 7.96 20.25
C THR A 32 1.61 8.14 19.11
N PHE A 33 2.05 7.03 18.53
CA PHE A 33 2.76 7.03 17.27
C PHE A 33 1.86 7.75 16.28
N ALA A 34 2.18 9.00 15.96
CA ALA A 34 1.52 9.72 14.91
C ALA A 34 1.84 8.97 13.61
N LEU A 35 0.85 8.28 13.04
CA LEU A 35 0.94 7.82 11.66
C LEU A 35 1.01 9.08 10.79
N GLN A 36 2.22 9.51 10.46
CA GLN A 36 2.40 10.38 9.31
C GLN A 36 1.93 9.58 8.09
N ALA A 37 0.81 10.01 7.51
CA ALA A 37 0.40 9.54 6.20
C ALA A 37 1.53 9.91 5.23
N GLN A 38 2.28 8.91 4.77
CA GLN A 38 3.24 9.11 3.70
C GLN A 38 2.43 9.49 2.45
N THR A 39 2.51 10.76 2.04
CA THR A 39 1.98 11.18 0.74
C THR A 39 2.79 10.47 -0.32
N ALA A 40 2.28 9.34 -0.82
CA ALA A 40 2.88 8.63 -1.92
C ALA A 40 2.88 9.54 -3.16
N PRO A 41 3.98 9.64 -3.91
CA PRO A 41 3.98 10.35 -5.17
C PRO A 41 2.91 9.76 -6.10
N ALA A 42 2.14 10.62 -6.75
CA ALA A 42 1.10 10.19 -7.68
C ALA A 42 1.75 9.45 -8.86
N LEU A 43 1.31 8.22 -9.11
CA LEU A 43 1.84 7.38 -10.19
C LEU A 43 1.68 8.10 -11.53
N GLN A 44 2.77 8.32 -12.23
CA GLN A 44 2.76 8.89 -13.57
C GLN A 44 2.67 7.74 -14.59
N SER A 45 2.05 7.99 -15.74
CA SER A 45 1.95 7.00 -16.82
C SER A 45 3.32 6.51 -17.32
N SER A 46 4.36 7.33 -17.18
CA SER A 46 5.76 6.97 -17.45
C SER A 46 6.28 5.84 -16.56
N ASP A 47 5.81 5.76 -15.31
CA ASP A 47 6.28 4.77 -14.34
C ASP A 47 5.77 3.35 -14.67
N LEU A 48 4.65 3.29 -15.40
CA LEU A 48 4.01 2.05 -15.84
C LEU A 48 4.36 1.68 -17.29
N ALA A 49 5.14 2.51 -17.99
CA ALA A 49 5.42 2.35 -19.42
C ALA A 49 6.16 1.04 -19.77
N GLY A 50 6.87 0.44 -18.81
CA GLY A 50 7.53 -0.86 -18.96
C GLY A 50 6.69 -2.07 -18.51
N LEU A 51 5.49 -1.86 -17.95
CA LEU A 51 4.63 -2.94 -17.49
C LEU A 51 3.72 -3.41 -18.63
N HIS A 52 4.01 -4.59 -19.16
CA HIS A 52 3.13 -5.25 -20.12
C HIS A 52 2.11 -6.11 -19.38
N LEU A 53 0.83 -5.77 -19.51
CA LEU A 53 -0.24 -6.64 -19.06
C LEU A 53 -0.24 -7.90 -19.94
N ARG A 54 -0.11 -9.07 -19.31
CA ARG A 54 -0.24 -10.37 -19.96
C ARG A 54 -1.35 -11.16 -19.29
N ASN A 55 -2.12 -11.89 -20.07
CA ASN A 55 -3.07 -12.84 -19.51
C ASN A 55 -2.30 -13.99 -18.84
N ILE A 56 -2.58 -14.23 -17.56
CA ILE A 56 -2.00 -15.35 -16.80
C ILE A 56 -2.91 -16.60 -16.86
N GLY A 57 -4.00 -16.54 -17.60
CA GLY A 57 -5.09 -17.52 -17.50
C GLY A 57 -6.00 -17.24 -16.29
N PRO A 58 -6.99 -18.11 -16.04
CA PRO A 58 -7.95 -17.90 -14.98
C PRO A 58 -7.30 -18.21 -13.63
N ALA A 59 -7.46 -17.31 -12.65
CA ALA A 59 -6.89 -17.49 -11.32
C ALA A 59 -7.45 -18.73 -10.58
N THR A 60 -8.63 -19.21 -10.98
CA THR A 60 -9.21 -20.46 -10.47
C THR A 60 -8.99 -21.58 -11.46
N MET A 61 -7.96 -22.40 -11.21
CA MET A 61 -7.54 -23.53 -12.06
C MET A 61 -8.47 -24.77 -11.98
N SER A 62 -9.75 -24.58 -11.69
CA SER A 62 -10.75 -25.66 -11.53
C SER A 62 -12.16 -25.17 -11.88
N GLY A 63 -12.27 -24.35 -12.93
CA GLY A 63 -13.54 -23.83 -13.42
C GLY A 63 -14.31 -24.83 -14.27
N ARG A 64 -15.59 -24.56 -14.51
CA ARG A 64 -16.42 -25.32 -15.46
C ARG A 64 -16.18 -24.80 -16.87
N PHE A 65 -15.87 -25.70 -17.81
CA PHE A 65 -15.97 -25.40 -19.23
C PHE A 65 -17.42 -25.57 -19.66
N VAL A 66 -17.96 -24.53 -20.30
CA VAL A 66 -19.37 -24.48 -20.71
C VAL A 66 -19.54 -24.92 -22.15
N ASP A 67 -18.55 -24.67 -23.00
CA ASP A 67 -18.61 -24.99 -24.43
C ASP A 67 -17.22 -25.16 -25.05
N MET A 68 -17.15 -25.88 -26.16
CA MET A 68 -15.98 -26.08 -27.00
C MET A 68 -16.43 -26.20 -28.45
N ASP A 69 -15.77 -25.46 -29.34
CA ASP A 69 -16.01 -25.53 -30.77
C ASP A 69 -14.70 -25.63 -31.56
N VAL A 70 -14.75 -26.31 -32.70
CA VAL A 70 -13.60 -26.60 -33.57
C VAL A 70 -13.89 -26.04 -34.95
N VAL A 71 -12.92 -25.34 -35.52
CA VAL A 71 -13.06 -24.81 -36.87
C VAL A 71 -13.01 -25.97 -37.88
N GLU A 72 -14.09 -26.22 -38.61
CA GLU A 72 -14.20 -27.40 -39.50
C GLU A 72 -13.23 -27.33 -40.68
N SER A 73 -12.86 -26.12 -41.11
CA SER A 73 -11.84 -25.90 -42.14
C SER A 73 -10.41 -26.13 -41.66
N ASN A 74 -10.15 -26.07 -40.36
CA ASN A 74 -8.84 -26.33 -39.76
C ASN A 74 -9.00 -26.85 -38.32
N PRO A 75 -9.04 -28.18 -38.13
CA PRO A 75 -9.28 -28.80 -36.83
C PRO A 75 -8.21 -28.51 -35.76
N PHE A 76 -7.05 -27.95 -36.15
CA PHE A 76 -6.04 -27.54 -35.18
C PHE A 76 -6.43 -26.27 -34.42
N ILE A 77 -7.41 -25.52 -34.92
CA ILE A 77 -7.95 -24.34 -34.27
C ILE A 77 -9.21 -24.72 -33.50
N MET A 78 -9.11 -24.67 -32.17
CA MET A 78 -10.26 -24.88 -31.29
C MET A 78 -10.40 -23.75 -30.28
N TYR A 79 -11.66 -23.45 -29.98
CA TYR A 79 -12.08 -22.43 -29.04
C TYR A 79 -12.76 -23.11 -27.85
N VAL A 80 -12.39 -22.70 -26.65
CA VAL A 80 -12.92 -23.29 -25.41
C VAL A 80 -13.42 -22.18 -24.51
N ALA A 81 -14.68 -22.25 -24.11
CA ALA A 81 -15.33 -21.26 -23.24
C ALA A 81 -15.37 -21.75 -21.79
N SER A 82 -14.84 -20.93 -20.88
CA SER A 82 -14.89 -21.14 -19.43
C SER A 82 -15.97 -20.27 -18.80
N ALA A 83 -16.70 -20.82 -17.82
CA ALA A 83 -17.79 -20.12 -17.13
C ALA A 83 -17.36 -18.83 -16.44
N THR A 84 -16.13 -18.78 -15.93
CA THR A 84 -15.60 -17.65 -15.14
C THR A 84 -14.20 -17.22 -15.59
N GLY A 85 -13.69 -17.79 -16.69
CA GLY A 85 -12.32 -17.56 -17.19
C GLY A 85 -12.22 -16.97 -18.60
N GLY A 86 -13.36 -16.72 -19.26
CA GLY A 86 -13.38 -16.24 -20.65
C GLY A 86 -13.17 -17.35 -21.67
N MET A 87 -12.67 -17.00 -22.87
CA MET A 87 -12.47 -17.93 -23.98
C MET A 87 -10.98 -18.13 -24.26
N TYR A 88 -10.61 -19.38 -24.52
CA TYR A 88 -9.27 -19.79 -24.93
C TYR A 88 -9.29 -20.22 -26.40
N ARG A 89 -8.20 -19.95 -27.09
CA ARG A 89 -7.96 -20.38 -28.47
C ARG A 89 -6.60 -21.06 -28.50
N THR A 90 -6.54 -22.24 -29.11
CA THR A 90 -5.29 -22.90 -29.49
C THR A 90 -5.26 -23.07 -31.01
N THR A 91 -4.07 -23.20 -31.57
CA THR A 91 -3.85 -23.34 -33.02
C THR A 91 -3.08 -24.62 -33.37
N ASP A 92 -2.81 -25.43 -32.36
CA ASP A 92 -1.87 -26.54 -32.35
C ASP A 92 -2.45 -27.71 -31.55
N ASN A 93 -3.76 -27.91 -31.70
CA ASN A 93 -4.47 -29.05 -31.15
C ASN A 93 -4.38 -29.17 -29.61
N GLY A 94 -4.21 -28.03 -28.92
CA GLY A 94 -4.23 -27.95 -27.46
C GLY A 94 -2.93 -28.36 -26.79
N ILE A 95 -1.83 -28.36 -27.54
CA ILE A 95 -0.50 -28.61 -27.00
C ILE A 95 0.07 -27.36 -26.32
N THR A 96 -0.22 -26.17 -26.86
CA THR A 96 0.20 -24.85 -26.34
C THR A 96 -0.96 -23.85 -26.37
#